data_AF-A0A1Q9NCR1-F1
#
_entry.id   AF-A0A1Q9NCR1-F1
#
_cell.length_a   1.000
_cell.length_b   1.000
_cell.length_c   1.000
_cell.angle_alpha   90.00
_cell.angle_beta   90.00
_cell.angle_gamma   90.00
#
_symmetry.space_group_name_H-M   'P 1'
#
loop_
_entity.id
_entity.type
_entity.pdbx_description
1 polymer ?
#
loop_
_entity_poly.entity_id
_entity_poly.type
_entity_poly.pdbx_seq_one_letter_code
_entity_poly.pdbx_strand_id
1 'polypeptide(L)'
;MKSLFSNNSVILRIISAKKYKNVFSPAHILLSLYFFHTHLQGGRYSLSKFILVNESKARTIIDCLTNSNLLISSKGRAGSTLTNSGKQLCENIFNYYKVLKYDQNWNLGILSVGNINSLVTIPIDKNYEDKINVLELRDQIIKSGTIGATIFHSIKKHGKLESLTFYKKQEENLELDENYKLAFKSLLEEIKPLLGTLEHNKSWIIVAGTNNYNKNKSFSKKEMLNSTLLATIQGILQYGF
;
A
#
# COMPACT_ATOMS: atom_id res chain seq x y z
N MET A 1 3.13 15.71 9.94
CA MET A 1 1.71 15.22 9.87
C MET A 1 0.69 16.11 9.13
N LYS A 2 0.82 17.45 9.03
CA LYS A 2 -0.22 18.28 8.36
C LYS A 2 -0.49 17.91 6.90
N SER A 3 0.49 17.39 6.16
CA SER A 3 0.32 17.01 4.74
C SER A 3 -0.43 15.69 4.53
N LEU A 4 -0.38 14.76 5.49
CA LEU A 4 -1.08 13.47 5.37
C LEU A 4 -2.58 13.66 5.58
N PHE A 5 -2.94 14.41 6.63
CA PHE A 5 -4.32 14.83 6.84
C PHE A 5 -4.83 15.68 5.67
N SER A 6 -4.00 16.53 5.06
CA SER A 6 -4.44 17.29 3.88
C SER A 6 -4.67 16.38 2.67
N ASN A 7 -3.79 15.41 2.40
CA ASN A 7 -3.95 14.51 1.24
C ASN A 7 -5.11 13.52 1.45
N ASN A 8 -5.23 12.93 2.65
CA ASN A 8 -6.39 12.14 3.02
C ASN A 8 -7.66 12.99 3.00
N SER A 9 -7.62 14.25 3.42
CA SER A 9 -8.78 15.15 3.27
C SER A 9 -9.15 15.37 1.80
N VAL A 10 -8.19 15.43 0.88
CA VAL A 10 -8.47 15.55 -0.56
C VAL A 10 -9.13 14.26 -1.08
N ILE A 11 -8.59 13.09 -0.76
CA ILE A 11 -9.17 11.80 -1.18
C ILE A 11 -10.57 11.62 -0.58
N LEU A 12 -10.73 11.92 0.71
CA LEU A 12 -12.02 11.86 1.39
C LEU A 12 -13.00 12.90 0.83
N ARG A 13 -12.55 14.09 0.40
CA ARG A 13 -13.37 15.09 -0.29
C ARG A 13 -13.84 14.59 -1.66
N ILE A 14 -12.96 13.92 -2.42
CA ILE A 14 -13.30 13.31 -3.71
C ILE A 14 -14.41 12.25 -3.52
N ILE A 15 -14.31 11.42 -2.47
CA ILE A 15 -15.24 10.31 -2.21
C ILE A 15 -16.54 10.75 -1.55
N SER A 16 -16.46 11.77 -0.68
CA SER A 16 -17.61 12.29 0.08
C SER A 16 -18.60 13.08 -0.78
N ALA A 17 -18.26 13.39 -2.03
CA ALA A 17 -19.24 13.86 -3.01
C ALA A 17 -20.42 12.87 -3.03
N LYS A 18 -21.65 13.36 -2.77
CA LYS A 18 -22.89 12.55 -2.58
C LYS A 18 -23.05 11.41 -3.58
N LYS A 19 -22.55 11.59 -4.80
CA LYS A 19 -22.60 10.65 -5.92
C LYS A 19 -21.79 9.36 -5.71
N TYR A 20 -20.71 9.37 -4.91
CA TYR A 20 -19.71 8.29 -4.93
C TYR A 20 -19.53 7.54 -3.60
N LYS A 21 -20.11 8.04 -2.50
CA LYS A 21 -19.88 7.58 -1.13
C LYS A 21 -20.04 6.05 -0.92
N ASN A 22 -20.93 5.40 -1.67
CA ASN A 22 -21.24 3.97 -1.51
C ASN A 22 -20.72 3.08 -2.65
N VAL A 23 -19.97 3.62 -3.61
CA VAL A 23 -19.59 2.87 -4.83
C VAL A 23 -18.21 2.23 -4.70
N PHE A 24 -17.26 2.95 -4.08
CA PHE A 24 -15.86 2.53 -3.92
C PHE A 24 -15.23 3.17 -2.68
N SER A 25 -14.18 2.53 -2.14
CA SER A 25 -13.45 2.99 -0.96
C SER A 25 -12.27 3.92 -1.31
N PRO A 26 -11.68 4.64 -0.34
CA PRO A 26 -10.45 5.42 -0.55
C PRO A 26 -9.28 4.63 -1.14
N ALA A 27 -9.14 3.36 -0.77
CA ALA A 27 -8.12 2.49 -1.32
C ALA A 27 -8.26 2.28 -2.84
N HIS A 28 -9.49 2.22 -3.36
CA HIS A 28 -9.74 2.13 -4.80
C HIS A 28 -9.29 3.39 -5.54
N ILE A 29 -9.51 4.57 -4.97
CA ILE A 29 -9.06 5.85 -5.55
C ILE A 29 -7.53 5.90 -5.57
N LEU A 30 -6.89 5.58 -4.44
CA LEU A 30 -5.43 5.55 -4.33
C LEU A 30 -4.79 4.58 -5.31
N LEU A 31 -5.29 3.36 -5.41
CA LEU A 31 -4.77 2.39 -6.39
C LEU A 31 -5.03 2.80 -7.83
N SER A 32 -6.13 3.50 -8.11
CA SER A 32 -6.41 4.02 -9.45
C SER A 32 -5.41 5.11 -9.81
N LEU A 33 -5.15 6.05 -8.89
CA LEU A 33 -4.12 7.08 -9.06
C LEU A 33 -2.74 6.45 -9.26
N TYR A 34 -2.41 5.42 -8.49
CA TYR A 34 -1.16 4.67 -8.63
C TYR A 34 -1.05 3.97 -9.99
N PHE A 35 -2.14 3.35 -10.46
CA PHE A 35 -2.21 2.73 -11.77
C PHE A 35 -1.89 3.73 -12.88
N PHE A 36 -2.57 4.88 -12.91
CA PHE A 36 -2.33 5.91 -13.93
C PHE A 36 -0.95 6.58 -13.79
N HIS A 37 -0.42 6.68 -12.58
CA HIS A 37 0.94 7.18 -12.34
C HIS A 37 2.01 6.25 -12.93
N THR A 38 1.82 4.94 -12.81
CA THR A 38 2.80 3.93 -13.24
C THR A 38 2.67 3.47 -14.69
N HIS A 39 1.45 3.47 -15.25
CA HIS A 39 1.19 3.00 -16.62
C HIS A 39 1.04 4.15 -17.62
N LEU A 40 1.08 5.41 -17.15
CA LEU A 40 0.92 6.67 -17.90
C LEU A 40 -0.45 6.87 -18.56
N GLN A 41 -1.08 5.80 -19.04
CA GLN A 41 -2.38 5.77 -19.69
C GLN A 41 -3.13 4.48 -19.35
N GLY A 42 -4.45 4.54 -19.29
CA GLY A 42 -5.26 3.32 -19.18
C GLY A 42 -6.76 3.51 -19.42
N GLY A 43 -7.41 2.39 -19.76
CA GLY A 43 -8.84 2.32 -19.97
C GLY A 43 -9.59 1.66 -18.82
N ARG A 44 -10.91 1.58 -18.96
CA ARG A 44 -11.82 0.95 -17.97
C ARG A 44 -11.45 -0.50 -17.71
N TYR A 45 -11.22 -1.27 -18.76
CA TYR A 45 -10.85 -2.69 -18.67
C TYR A 45 -9.51 -2.90 -17.97
N SER A 46 -8.47 -2.15 -18.35
CA SER A 46 -7.15 -2.29 -17.70
C SER A 46 -7.21 -1.88 -16.23
N LEU A 47 -7.95 -0.82 -15.90
CA LEU A 47 -8.13 -0.40 -14.52
C LEU A 47 -8.92 -1.44 -13.72
N SER A 48 -10.03 -1.96 -14.27
CA SER A 48 -10.89 -2.94 -13.59
C SER A 48 -10.12 -4.20 -13.22
N LYS A 49 -9.26 -4.68 -14.13
CA LYS A 49 -8.32 -5.78 -13.87
C LYS A 49 -7.24 -5.42 -12.86
N PHE A 50 -6.75 -4.19 -12.87
CA PHE A 50 -5.70 -3.77 -11.94
C PHE A 50 -6.21 -3.68 -10.49
N ILE A 51 -7.34 -3.02 -10.25
CA ILE A 51 -7.88 -2.80 -8.89
C ILE A 51 -8.95 -3.83 -8.48
N LEU A 52 -9.18 -4.86 -9.31
CA LEU A 52 -10.10 -5.97 -9.05
C LEU A 52 -11.56 -5.55 -8.81
N VAL A 53 -12.06 -4.65 -9.65
CA VAL A 53 -13.47 -4.26 -9.65
C VAL A 53 -14.12 -4.58 -10.99
N ASN A 54 -15.45 -4.53 -11.06
CA ASN A 54 -16.14 -4.63 -12.35
C ASN A 54 -15.94 -3.35 -13.20
N GLU A 55 -16.14 -3.45 -14.51
CA GLU A 55 -15.93 -2.32 -15.42
C GLU A 55 -16.83 -1.12 -15.13
N SER A 56 -18.05 -1.36 -14.61
CA SER A 56 -18.97 -0.29 -14.20
C SER A 56 -18.40 0.54 -13.04
N LYS A 57 -17.79 -0.10 -12.04
CA LYS A 57 -17.08 0.58 -10.95
C LYS A 57 -15.83 1.28 -11.47
N ALA A 58 -15.05 0.64 -12.34
CA ALA A 58 -13.87 1.28 -12.94
C ALA A 58 -14.25 2.53 -13.74
N ARG A 59 -15.34 2.49 -14.52
CA ARG A 59 -15.91 3.67 -15.19
C ARG A 59 -16.28 4.75 -14.20
N THR A 60 -16.97 4.40 -13.12
CA THR A 60 -17.40 5.38 -12.12
C THR A 60 -16.22 6.04 -11.42
N ILE A 61 -15.14 5.28 -11.17
CA ILE A 61 -13.88 5.82 -10.62
C ILE A 61 -13.22 6.77 -11.61
N ILE A 62 -13.11 6.39 -12.88
CA ILE A 62 -12.54 7.28 -13.92
C ILE A 62 -13.36 8.56 -14.01
N ASP A 63 -14.69 8.46 -14.08
CA ASP A 63 -15.58 9.63 -14.14
C ASP A 63 -15.40 10.52 -12.89
N CYS A 64 -15.26 9.93 -11.71
CA CYS A 64 -15.00 10.66 -10.46
C CYS A 64 -13.67 11.44 -10.51
N LEU A 65 -12.60 10.78 -10.95
CA LEU A 65 -11.27 11.37 -11.06
C LEU A 65 -11.20 12.45 -12.16
N THR A 66 -11.90 12.25 -13.27
CA THR A 66 -12.02 13.25 -14.35
C THR A 66 -12.82 14.47 -13.87
N ASN A 67 -13.94 14.28 -13.19
CA ASN A 67 -14.72 15.39 -12.61
C ASN A 67 -13.94 16.16 -11.54
N SER A 68 -12.95 15.52 -10.91
CA SER A 68 -12.04 16.14 -9.95
C SER A 68 -10.81 16.78 -10.61
N ASN A 69 -10.76 16.85 -11.94
CA ASN A 69 -9.64 17.36 -12.73
C ASN A 69 -8.30 16.65 -12.44
N LEU A 70 -8.34 15.36 -12.07
CA LEU A 70 -7.15 14.53 -11.84
C LEU A 70 -6.80 13.67 -13.04
N LEU A 71 -7.80 13.34 -13.86
CA LEU A 71 -7.63 12.64 -15.13
C LEU A 71 -8.20 13.46 -16.28
N ILE A 72 -7.57 13.32 -17.45
CA ILE A 72 -8.11 13.77 -18.72
C ILE A 72 -8.32 12.57 -19.63
N SER A 73 -9.47 12.51 -20.30
CA SER A 73 -9.71 11.51 -21.33
C SER A 73 -8.90 11.89 -22.58
N SER A 74 -8.10 10.96 -23.08
CA SER A 74 -7.42 11.12 -24.36
C SER A 74 -8.47 11.20 -25.49
N LYS A 75 -8.23 12.02 -26.52
CA LYS A 75 -9.10 12.04 -27.70
C LYS A 75 -9.15 10.62 -28.32
N GLY A 76 -10.35 10.08 -28.51
CA GLY A 76 -10.57 8.72 -29.06
C GLY A 76 -10.76 7.61 -28.01
N ARG A 77 -10.52 6.34 -28.39
CA ARG A 77 -10.61 5.17 -27.49
C ARG A 77 -9.33 4.91 -26.67
N ALA A 78 -8.40 5.88 -26.62
CA ALA A 78 -7.08 5.70 -26.04
C ALA A 78 -7.05 5.69 -24.49
N GLY A 79 -8.20 5.87 -23.82
CA GLY A 79 -8.28 5.79 -22.36
C GLY A 79 -8.09 7.15 -21.69
N SER A 80 -7.59 7.14 -20.44
CA SER A 80 -7.39 8.34 -19.61
C SER A 80 -5.96 8.43 -19.10
N THR A 81 -5.49 9.64 -18.85
CA THR A 81 -4.15 9.95 -18.34
C THR A 81 -4.23 10.98 -17.21
N LEU A 82 -3.20 11.05 -16.36
CA LEU A 82 -3.14 12.08 -15.31
C LEU A 82 -2.98 13.48 -15.91
N THR A 83 -3.75 14.44 -15.38
CA THR A 83 -3.52 15.87 -15.57
C THR A 83 -2.27 16.31 -14.78
N ASN A 84 -1.82 17.56 -14.96
CA ASN A 84 -0.70 18.08 -14.16
C ASN A 84 -1.03 18.10 -12.66
N SER A 85 -2.25 18.48 -12.28
CA SER A 85 -2.75 18.40 -10.89
C SER A 85 -2.81 16.95 -10.40
N GLY A 86 -3.24 16.02 -11.24
CA GLY A 86 -3.23 14.59 -10.94
C GLY A 86 -1.82 14.07 -10.68
N LYS A 87 -0.84 14.45 -11.52
CA LYS A 87 0.57 14.07 -11.35
C LYS A 87 1.15 14.62 -10.05
N GLN A 88 0.95 15.91 -9.77
CA GLN A 88 1.41 16.53 -8.52
C GLN A 88 0.78 15.87 -7.30
N LEU A 89 -0.52 15.55 -7.34
CA LEU A 89 -1.18 14.82 -6.26
C LEU A 89 -0.57 13.42 -6.08
N CYS A 90 -0.36 12.69 -7.18
CA CYS A 90 0.29 11.37 -7.14
C CYS A 90 1.71 11.46 -6.60
N GLU A 91 2.52 12.42 -7.02
CA GLU A 91 3.87 12.65 -6.49
C GLU A 91 3.82 12.92 -4.99
N ASN A 92 2.92 13.79 -4.53
CA ASN A 92 2.75 14.08 -3.11
C ASN A 92 2.31 12.85 -2.29
N ILE A 93 1.41 12.02 -2.84
CA ILE A 93 0.91 10.82 -2.18
C ILE A 93 1.97 9.72 -2.19
N PHE A 94 2.60 9.42 -3.33
CA PHE A 94 3.51 8.27 -3.48
C PHE A 94 4.95 8.56 -3.08
N ASN A 95 5.36 9.83 -2.95
CA ASN A 95 6.54 10.19 -2.17
C ASN A 95 6.33 9.87 -0.69
N TYR A 96 5.09 9.97 -0.20
CA TYR A 96 4.73 9.62 1.17
C TYR A 96 4.54 8.11 1.34
N TYR A 97 3.61 7.51 0.61
CA TYR A 97 3.40 6.06 0.59
C TYR A 97 4.27 5.46 -0.50
N LYS A 98 5.52 5.11 -0.16
CA LYS A 98 6.33 4.33 -1.10
C LYS A 98 5.80 2.91 -1.13
N VAL A 99 5.04 2.62 -2.19
CA VAL A 99 4.58 1.28 -2.56
C VAL A 99 5.75 0.55 -3.21
N LEU A 100 6.37 -0.34 -2.44
CA LEU A 100 7.44 -1.19 -2.91
C LEU A 100 6.79 -2.49 -3.40
N LYS A 101 6.59 -2.61 -4.71
CA LYS A 101 6.11 -3.88 -5.29
C LYS A 101 7.20 -4.94 -5.12
N TYR A 102 6.81 -6.13 -4.67
CA TYR A 102 7.70 -7.29 -4.57
C TYR A 102 7.05 -8.52 -5.21
N ASP A 103 7.87 -9.40 -5.78
CA ASP A 103 7.48 -10.68 -6.37
C ASP A 103 8.32 -11.84 -5.78
N GLN A 104 7.61 -12.93 -5.45
CA GLN A 104 8.01 -14.30 -5.10
C GLN A 104 9.52 -14.52 -4.91
N ASN A 105 10.00 -14.58 -3.69
CA ASN A 105 10.01 -15.81 -2.90
C ASN A 105 10.85 -15.50 -1.65
N TRP A 106 10.26 -14.90 -0.62
CA TRP A 106 10.94 -14.92 0.67
C TRP A 106 10.90 -16.37 1.11
N ASN A 107 12.00 -17.09 0.84
CA ASN A 107 12.14 -18.47 1.25
C ASN A 107 12.50 -18.44 2.74
N LEU A 108 11.49 -18.10 3.54
CA LEU A 108 11.61 -17.91 4.98
C LEU A 108 11.53 -19.22 5.75
N GLY A 109 11.67 -20.36 5.07
CA GLY A 109 11.51 -21.67 5.70
C GLY A 109 10.16 -21.81 6.40
N ILE A 110 10.19 -22.07 7.71
CA ILE A 110 9.02 -22.44 8.54
C ILE A 110 8.04 -21.27 8.77
N LEU A 111 8.44 -20.03 8.50
CA LEU A 111 7.52 -18.90 8.56
C LEU A 111 6.71 -18.83 7.26
N SER A 112 5.46 -19.29 7.31
CA SER A 112 4.49 -19.12 6.22
C SER A 112 4.05 -17.66 6.10
N VAL A 113 4.98 -16.78 5.74
CA VAL A 113 4.65 -15.50 5.13
C VAL A 113 4.19 -15.89 3.73
N GLY A 114 2.90 -15.70 3.41
CA GLY A 114 2.31 -16.19 2.17
C GLY A 114 3.17 -15.91 0.94
N ASN A 115 3.04 -16.71 -0.11
CA ASN A 115 3.88 -16.60 -1.31
C ASN A 115 3.58 -15.35 -2.18
N ILE A 116 2.68 -14.46 -1.75
CA ILE A 116 2.47 -13.12 -2.31
C ILE A 116 2.50 -12.09 -1.20
N ASN A 117 3.45 -11.16 -1.29
CA ASN A 117 3.67 -10.11 -0.30
C ASN A 117 3.55 -8.73 -0.95
N SER A 118 2.94 -7.80 -0.22
CA SER A 118 2.91 -6.38 -0.57
C SER A 118 3.60 -5.59 0.52
N LEU A 119 4.47 -4.64 0.14
CA LEU A 119 5.20 -3.82 1.08
C LEU A 119 4.82 -2.36 0.89
N VAL A 120 4.30 -1.74 1.95
CA VAL A 120 3.94 -0.32 1.99
C VAL A 120 4.73 0.35 3.10
N THR A 121 5.41 1.44 2.77
CA THR A 121 6.14 2.22 3.78
C THR A 121 5.45 3.54 4.04
N ILE A 122 5.41 3.94 5.31
CA ILE A 122 4.72 5.13 5.80
C ILE A 122 5.71 5.91 6.66
N PRO A 123 6.09 7.13 6.30
CA PRO A 123 6.94 7.95 7.15
C PRO A 123 6.13 8.37 8.38
N ILE A 124 6.76 8.34 9.54
CA ILE A 124 6.16 8.75 10.80
C ILE A 124 7.00 9.81 11.48
N ASP A 125 6.33 10.81 12.04
CA ASP A 125 6.97 11.78 12.92
C ASP A 125 7.29 11.08 14.25
N LYS A 126 8.50 11.27 14.79
CA LYS A 126 8.95 10.63 16.05
C LYS A 126 7.95 10.78 17.21
N ASN A 127 7.26 11.92 17.28
CA ASN A 127 6.27 12.21 18.33
C ASN A 127 4.99 11.37 18.26
N TYR A 128 4.81 10.58 17.19
CA TYR A 128 3.65 9.70 16.99
C TYR A 128 4.03 8.22 16.98
N GLU A 129 5.32 7.90 17.03
CA GLU A 129 5.82 6.53 17.09
C GLU A 129 5.17 5.78 18.28
N ASP A 130 5.18 6.35 19.48
CA ASP A 130 4.63 5.67 20.65
C ASP A 130 3.09 5.58 20.68
N LYS A 131 2.40 6.23 19.74
CA LYS A 131 0.93 6.23 19.64
C LYS A 131 0.38 5.14 18.72
N ILE A 132 1.23 4.47 17.96
CA ILE A 132 0.79 3.49 16.98
C ILE A 132 0.58 2.14 17.66
N ASN A 133 -0.69 1.72 17.70
CA ASN A 133 -1.10 0.39 18.09
C ASN A 133 -0.94 -0.59 16.92
N VAL A 134 0.18 -1.30 16.92
CA VAL A 134 0.59 -2.20 15.83
C VAL A 134 -0.33 -3.40 15.66
N LEU A 135 -0.87 -3.91 16.77
CA LEU A 135 -1.81 -5.04 16.72
C LEU A 135 -3.11 -4.61 16.04
N GLU A 136 -3.59 -3.42 16.38
CA GLU A 136 -4.79 -2.87 15.74
C GLU A 136 -4.55 -2.58 14.24
N LEU A 137 -3.41 -1.99 13.87
CA LEU A 137 -3.04 -1.81 12.46
C LEU A 137 -3.00 -3.14 11.71
N ARG A 138 -2.34 -4.16 12.28
CA ARG A 138 -2.30 -5.53 11.72
C ARG A 138 -3.70 -6.08 11.52
N ASP A 139 -4.56 -5.96 12.52
CA ASP A 139 -5.92 -6.50 12.49
C ASP A 139 -6.78 -5.79 11.43
N GLN A 140 -6.60 -4.48 11.22
CA GLN A 140 -7.27 -3.75 10.14
C GLN A 140 -6.81 -4.22 8.75
N ILE A 141 -5.53 -4.56 8.58
CA ILE A 141 -5.00 -5.10 7.32
C ILE A 141 -5.57 -6.48 7.03
N ILE A 142 -5.64 -7.35 8.04
CA ILE A 142 -6.24 -8.68 7.92
C ILE A 142 -7.74 -8.55 7.61
N LYS A 143 -8.48 -7.69 8.33
CA LYS A 143 -9.90 -7.39 8.04
C LYS A 143 -10.13 -6.85 6.62
N SER A 144 -9.13 -6.20 6.04
CA SER A 144 -9.18 -5.69 4.67
C SER A 144 -8.90 -6.75 3.59
N GLY A 145 -8.57 -7.99 3.97
CA GLY A 145 -8.50 -9.15 3.06
C GLY A 145 -7.12 -9.75 2.83
N THR A 146 -6.13 -9.48 3.68
CA THR A 146 -4.87 -10.25 3.71
C THR A 146 -5.01 -11.46 4.64
N ILE A 147 -4.20 -12.51 4.42
CA ILE A 147 -4.13 -13.68 5.32
C ILE A 147 -3.29 -13.34 6.56
N GLY A 148 -2.31 -12.46 6.41
CA GLY A 148 -1.49 -11.97 7.50
C GLY A 148 -0.94 -10.58 7.21
N ALA A 149 -0.38 -9.97 8.24
CA ALA A 149 0.38 -8.74 8.13
C ALA A 149 1.51 -8.71 9.15
N THR A 150 2.68 -8.24 8.72
CA THR A 150 3.82 -7.98 9.59
C THR A 150 4.16 -6.50 9.52
N ILE A 151 4.34 -5.90 10.70
CA ILE A 151 4.59 -4.46 10.83
C ILE A 151 5.99 -4.29 11.41
N PHE A 152 6.84 -3.58 10.69
CA PHE A 152 8.18 -3.26 11.10
C PHE A 152 8.32 -1.76 11.35
N HIS A 153 9.24 -1.42 12.24
CA HIS A 153 9.67 -0.05 12.44
C HIS A 153 11.10 0.13 11.95
N SER A 154 11.33 1.20 11.18
CA SER A 154 12.67 1.56 10.73
C SER A 154 13.05 2.99 11.05
N ILE A 155 14.27 3.19 11.52
CA ILE A 155 14.89 4.50 11.63
C ILE A 155 16.07 4.56 10.67
N LYS A 156 16.04 5.51 9.73
CA LYS A 156 17.18 5.79 8.85
C LYS A 156 17.89 7.05 9.32
N LYS A 157 19.08 6.93 9.91
CA LYS A 157 19.95 8.08 10.20
C LYS A 157 21.21 8.02 9.34
N HIS A 158 21.66 9.19 8.87
CA HIS A 158 22.92 9.33 8.12
C HIS A 158 23.09 8.36 6.93
N GLY A 159 21.98 7.95 6.29
CA GLY A 159 22.02 7.07 5.12
C GLY A 159 22.14 5.59 5.40
N LYS A 160 22.25 5.19 6.66
CA LYS A 160 22.19 3.79 7.09
C LYS A 160 20.83 3.51 7.75
N LEU A 161 20.28 2.33 7.46
CA LEU A 161 19.18 1.77 8.23
C LEU A 161 19.77 1.46 9.62
N GLU A 162 19.45 2.25 10.64
CA GLU A 162 20.01 2.05 11.99
C GLU A 162 19.36 0.86 12.68
N SER A 163 18.05 0.69 12.49
CA SER A 163 17.32 -0.42 13.05
C SER A 163 16.13 -0.78 12.16
N LEU A 164 15.83 -2.06 12.11
CA LEU A 164 14.59 -2.59 11.59
C LEU A 164 14.12 -3.66 12.57
N THR A 165 13.22 -3.29 13.46
CA THR A 165 12.76 -4.14 14.55
C THR A 165 11.28 -4.45 14.39
N PHE A 166 10.83 -5.50 15.07
CA PHE A 166 9.41 -5.57 15.39
C PHE A 166 9.06 -4.33 16.19
N TYR A 167 7.87 -3.78 15.96
CA TYR A 167 7.45 -2.60 16.71
C TYR A 167 7.43 -2.94 18.21
N LYS A 168 8.11 -2.12 19.02
CA LYS A 168 8.53 -2.27 20.43
C LYS A 168 7.69 -3.13 21.40
N LYS A 169 6.40 -3.36 21.13
CA LYS A 169 5.49 -4.15 22.00
C LYS A 169 5.40 -5.64 21.68
N GLN A 170 6.06 -6.14 20.63
CA GLN A 170 6.09 -7.58 20.34
C GLN A 170 7.29 -8.31 20.97
N GLU A 171 8.35 -7.60 21.34
CA GLU A 171 9.60 -8.22 21.80
C GLU A 171 9.61 -8.59 23.29
N GLU A 172 8.83 -7.91 24.14
CA GLU A 172 8.95 -8.10 25.60
C GLU A 172 8.41 -9.45 26.13
N ASN A 173 7.68 -10.24 25.33
CA ASN A 173 7.04 -11.48 25.82
C ASN A 173 7.02 -12.66 24.83
N LEU A 174 7.71 -12.58 23.69
CA LEU A 174 7.74 -13.67 22.70
C LEU A 174 9.17 -14.19 22.57
N GLU A 175 9.44 -15.35 23.18
CA GLU A 175 10.54 -16.21 22.73
C GLU A 175 10.23 -16.62 21.28
N LEU A 176 10.71 -15.80 20.34
CA LEU A 176 10.59 -16.11 18.92
C LEU A 176 11.43 -17.36 18.65
N ASP A 177 10.80 -18.38 18.08
CA ASP A 177 11.47 -19.59 17.57
C ASP A 177 12.68 -19.18 16.69
N GLU A 178 13.81 -19.88 16.80
CA GLU A 178 15.01 -19.64 15.98
C GLU A 178 14.70 -19.62 14.47
N ASN A 179 13.76 -20.45 14.03
CA ASN A 179 13.27 -20.44 12.65
C ASN A 179 12.61 -19.12 12.28
N TYR A 180 11.88 -18.51 13.22
CA TYR A 180 11.24 -17.22 13.05
C TYR A 180 12.27 -16.09 12.96
N LYS A 181 13.33 -16.14 13.78
CA LYS A 181 14.45 -15.17 13.73
C LYS A 181 15.22 -15.25 12.42
N LEU A 182 15.53 -16.45 11.94
CA LEU A 182 16.25 -16.67 10.67
C LEU A 182 15.46 -16.17 9.47
N ALA A 183 14.18 -16.55 9.40
CA ALA A 183 13.22 -16.06 8.43
C ALA A 183 13.14 -14.52 8.44
N PHE A 184 13.00 -13.92 9.62
CA PHE A 184 12.96 -12.48 9.73
C PHE A 184 14.24 -11.84 9.17
N LYS A 185 15.42 -12.35 9.54
CA LYS A 185 16.71 -11.87 9.03
C LYS A 185 16.82 -11.95 7.51
N SER A 186 16.37 -13.04 6.89
CA SER A 186 16.36 -13.20 5.43
C SER A 186 15.46 -12.16 4.76
N LEU A 187 14.25 -11.97 5.30
CA LEU A 187 13.33 -10.94 4.86
C LEU A 187 13.97 -9.55 4.93
N LEU A 188 14.60 -9.21 6.07
CA LEU A 188 15.26 -7.93 6.29
C LEU A 188 16.28 -7.63 5.18
N GLU A 189 17.15 -8.59 4.86
CA GLU A 189 18.16 -8.40 3.82
C GLU A 189 17.53 -8.24 2.43
N GLU A 190 16.40 -8.88 2.15
CA GLU A 190 15.68 -8.70 0.89
C GLU A 190 15.02 -7.32 0.75
N ILE A 191 14.47 -6.76 1.84
CA ILE A 191 13.81 -5.44 1.79
C ILE A 191 14.78 -4.27 1.92
N LYS A 192 15.96 -4.48 2.51
CA LYS A 192 16.97 -3.44 2.77
C LYS A 192 17.37 -2.60 1.55
N PRO A 193 17.56 -3.16 0.33
CA PRO A 193 17.80 -2.36 -0.87
C PRO A 193 16.63 -1.42 -1.19
N LEU A 194 15.40 -1.88 -0.99
CA LEU A 194 14.18 -1.10 -1.23
C LEU A 194 14.06 0.04 -0.19
N LEU A 195 14.46 -0.23 1.06
CA LEU A 195 14.53 0.77 2.13
C LEU A 195 15.67 1.79 1.92
N GLY A 196 16.67 1.46 1.11
CA GLY A 196 17.71 2.37 0.63
C GLY A 196 17.14 3.62 -0.04
N THR A 197 15.93 3.53 -0.61
CA THR A 197 15.24 4.66 -1.24
C THR A 197 14.52 5.58 -0.24
N LEU A 198 14.35 5.19 1.02
CA LEU A 198 13.64 6.01 2.02
C LEU A 198 14.40 7.28 2.36
N GLU A 199 13.67 8.34 2.69
CA GLU A 199 14.29 9.62 3.05
C GLU A 199 15.09 9.52 4.36
N HIS A 200 16.18 10.28 4.42
CA HIS A 200 17.06 10.33 5.58
C HIS A 200 16.40 11.04 6.76
N ASN A 201 16.80 10.65 7.97
CA ASN A 201 16.41 11.26 9.24
C ASN A 201 14.90 11.21 9.52
N LYS A 202 14.19 10.24 8.94
CA LYS A 202 12.79 9.93 9.21
C LYS A 202 12.63 8.53 9.80
N SER A 203 11.65 8.39 10.67
CA SER A 203 11.14 7.09 11.12
C SER A 203 10.11 6.60 10.10
N TRP A 204 10.03 5.29 9.89
CA TRP A 204 9.15 4.67 8.90
C TRP A 204 8.48 3.44 9.51
N ILE A 205 7.18 3.31 9.28
CA ILE A 205 6.49 2.03 9.41
C ILE A 205 6.56 1.32 8.08
N ILE A 206 6.91 0.05 8.12
CA ILE A 206 6.90 -0.83 6.97
C ILE A 206 5.85 -1.89 7.23
N VAL A 207 4.84 -1.94 6.36
CA VAL A 207 3.71 -2.85 6.44
C VAL A 207 3.86 -3.89 5.34
N ALA A 208 4.02 -5.14 5.73
CA ALA A 208 4.05 -6.29 4.84
C ALA A 208 2.73 -7.06 4.94
N GLY A 209 1.82 -6.87 3.98
CA GLY A 209 0.60 -7.68 3.87
C GLY A 209 0.83 -8.93 3.03
N THR A 210 0.25 -10.06 3.43
CA THR A 210 0.55 -11.39 2.85
C THR A 210 -0.71 -12.11 2.38
N ASN A 211 -0.58 -12.89 1.31
CA ASN A 211 -1.64 -13.76 0.80
C ASN A 211 -1.04 -15.03 0.18
N ASN A 212 -1.89 -16.04 0.00
CA ASN A 212 -1.55 -17.31 -0.62
C ASN A 212 -2.07 -17.36 -2.06
N TYR A 213 -1.14 -17.34 -3.00
CA TYR A 213 -1.37 -17.75 -4.37
C TYR A 213 -1.64 -19.25 -4.44
N ASN A 214 -2.85 -19.60 -4.85
CA ASN A 214 -3.21 -20.95 -5.21
C ASN A 214 -3.34 -20.99 -6.74
N LYS A 215 -2.49 -21.78 -7.42
CA LYS A 215 -2.52 -21.98 -8.88
C LYS A 215 -3.87 -22.48 -9.39
N ASN A 216 -4.70 -23.08 -8.52
CA ASN A 216 -6.03 -23.59 -8.85
C ASN A 216 -7.14 -22.52 -8.73
N LYS A 217 -6.83 -21.28 -8.31
CA LYS A 217 -7.79 -20.16 -8.28
C LYS A 217 -7.76 -19.39 -9.61
N SER A 218 -8.90 -18.80 -9.95
CA SER A 218 -9.14 -18.05 -11.20
C SER A 218 -8.34 -16.74 -11.37
N PHE A 219 -7.52 -16.36 -10.38
CA PHE A 219 -6.76 -15.11 -10.42
C PHE A 219 -5.32 -15.39 -10.83
N SER A 220 -4.83 -14.60 -11.78
CA SER A 220 -3.41 -14.57 -12.10
C SER A 220 -2.60 -14.09 -10.89
N LYS A 221 -1.32 -14.45 -10.87
CA LYS A 221 -0.36 -14.01 -9.85
C LYS A 221 -0.32 -12.48 -9.69
N LYS A 222 -0.37 -11.74 -10.80
CA LYS A 222 -0.39 -10.26 -10.82
C LYS A 222 -1.66 -9.71 -10.18
N GLU A 223 -2.81 -10.32 -10.46
CA GLU A 223 -4.09 -9.95 -9.84
C GLU A 223 -4.05 -10.20 -8.33
N MET A 224 -3.49 -11.32 -7.89
CA MET A 224 -3.35 -11.58 -6.45
C MET A 224 -2.41 -10.59 -5.75
N LEU A 225 -1.30 -10.18 -6.38
CA LEU A 225 -0.42 -9.13 -5.83
C LEU A 225 -1.17 -7.80 -5.66
N ASN A 226 -1.94 -7.40 -6.68
CA ASN A 226 -2.74 -6.19 -6.60
C ASN A 226 -3.83 -6.28 -5.52
N SER A 227 -4.44 -7.45 -5.35
CA SER A 227 -5.41 -7.72 -4.28
C SER A 227 -4.77 -7.50 -2.90
N THR A 228 -3.61 -8.11 -2.67
CA THR A 228 -2.88 -7.98 -1.41
C THR A 228 -2.50 -6.53 -1.15
N LEU A 229 -2.00 -5.82 -2.17
CA LEU A 229 -1.67 -4.40 -2.06
C LEU A 229 -2.91 -3.54 -1.73
N LEU A 230 -4.05 -3.82 -2.37
CA LEU A 230 -5.32 -3.12 -2.08
C LEU A 230 -5.74 -3.31 -0.63
N ALA A 231 -5.72 -4.56 -0.15
CA ALA A 231 -6.06 -4.91 1.22
C ALA A 231 -5.12 -4.22 2.23
N THR A 232 -3.81 -4.24 1.96
CA THR A 232 -2.81 -3.58 2.80
C THR A 232 -3.03 -2.07 2.90
N ILE A 233 -3.19 -1.39 1.76
CA ILE A 233 -3.47 0.06 1.73
C ILE A 233 -4.79 0.36 2.42
N GLN A 234 -5.83 -0.43 2.19
CA GLN A 234 -7.12 -0.24 2.83
C GLN A 234 -7.04 -0.35 4.35
N GLY A 235 -6.32 -1.35 4.87
CA GLY A 235 -6.13 -1.52 6.32
C GLY A 235 -5.37 -0.37 6.95
N ILE A 236 -4.32 0.12 6.27
CA ILE A 236 -3.56 1.31 6.69
C ILE A 236 -4.47 2.55 6.81
N LEU A 237 -5.32 2.79 5.81
CA LEU A 237 -6.23 3.93 5.80
C LEU A 237 -7.33 3.79 6.85
N GLN A 238 -7.86 2.57 7.06
CA GLN A 238 -8.87 2.29 8.08
C GLN A 238 -8.34 2.46 9.50
N TYR A 239 -7.06 2.17 9.71
CA TYR A 239 -6.38 2.46 10.97
C TYR A 239 -6.25 3.97 11.23
N GLY A 240 -6.23 4.78 10.18
CA GLY A 240 -6.22 6.25 10.29
C GLY A 240 -4.90 6.92 9.92
N PHE A 241 -4.05 6.22 9.14
CA PHE A 241 -2.92 6.87 8.46
C PHE A 241 -3.40 7.68 7.28
#